data_AF-A0A0T5Z5T3-F1
#
_entry.id   AF-A0A0T5Z5T3-F1
#
_cell.length_a   1.000
_cell.length_b   1.000
_cell.length_c   1.000
_cell.angle_alpha   90.00
_cell.angle_beta   90.00
_cell.angle_gamma   90.00
#
_symmetry.space_group_name_H-M   'P 1'
#
loop_
_entity.id
_entity.type
_entity.pdbx_description
1 polymer ?
#
loop_
_entity_poly.entity_id
_entity_poly.type
_entity_poly.pdbx_seq_one_letter_code
_entity_poly.pdbx_strand_id
1 'polypeptide(L)'
;MDLRQFLIVFGVTLSLVSSARADEVCVRKVFRDFCLGGSLAQQLQHQPAQQPLRRKGERVGVIYRQDRERLYVMAYKGRIYKVLRSYDPASYSTYRDLQQRLTRKYGTSEERSQFPERIRSRAARISAARRGEGEFLEIWSPPGQAWRVELSWSRKLGVTLAYLVNDLDRQQKADHQIDL
;
A
#
# COMPACT_ATOMS: atom_id res chain seq x y z
N MET A 1 8.45 -7.96 78.40
CA MET A 1 9.64 -7.62 77.59
C MET A 1 9.71 -8.61 76.44
N ASP A 2 10.18 -8.12 75.28
CA ASP A 2 10.31 -8.73 73.95
C ASP A 2 9.01 -8.90 73.13
N LEU A 3 8.66 -8.07 72.13
CA LEU A 3 9.33 -7.31 71.05
C LEU A 3 9.30 -8.07 69.71
N ARG A 4 8.29 -7.70 68.91
CA ARG A 4 8.27 -7.62 67.43
C ARG A 4 8.73 -8.84 66.62
N GLN A 5 7.84 -9.38 65.78
CA GLN A 5 8.11 -9.38 64.34
C GLN A 5 6.84 -9.52 63.49
N PHE A 6 6.56 -8.43 62.77
CA PHE A 6 5.73 -8.40 61.57
C PHE A 6 6.40 -9.21 60.46
N LEU A 7 5.65 -10.03 59.72
CA LEU A 7 5.99 -10.31 58.33
C LEU A 7 4.74 -10.17 57.46
N ILE A 8 4.78 -9.12 56.66
CA ILE A 8 3.81 -8.64 55.70
C ILE A 8 3.99 -9.44 54.40
N VAL A 9 2.88 -10.01 53.93
CA VAL A 9 2.36 -10.04 52.56
C VAL A 9 3.39 -9.93 51.42
N PHE A 10 3.53 -11.00 50.63
CA PHE A 10 3.77 -10.89 49.19
C PHE A 10 2.92 -11.93 48.45
N GLY A 11 1.62 -11.62 48.33
CA GLY A 11 0.73 -12.31 47.41
C GLY A 11 1.12 -11.92 45.98
N VAL A 12 1.75 -12.85 45.27
CA VAL A 12 2.07 -12.73 43.85
C VAL A 12 0.76 -12.63 43.06
N THR A 13 0.38 -11.41 42.70
CA THR A 13 -0.70 -11.15 41.73
C THR A 13 -0.18 -11.47 40.33
N LEU A 14 -0.28 -12.74 39.96
CA LEU A 14 -0.27 -13.16 38.55
C LEU A 14 -1.62 -12.77 37.91
N SER A 15 -1.57 -12.37 36.63
CA SER A 15 -2.70 -12.11 35.71
C SER A 15 -3.16 -10.63 35.71
N LEU A 16 -3.25 -9.90 34.60
CA LEU A 16 -3.25 -10.24 33.19
C LEU A 16 -2.41 -9.21 32.43
N VAL A 17 -1.40 -9.66 31.69
CA VAL A 17 -0.94 -8.88 30.53
C VAL A 17 -2.08 -8.94 29.53
N SER A 18 -2.93 -7.90 29.57
CA SER A 18 -3.88 -7.64 28.50
C SER A 18 -3.06 -7.53 27.23
N SER A 19 -3.08 -8.58 26.42
CA SER A 19 -2.65 -8.49 25.04
C SER A 19 -3.65 -7.54 24.39
N ALA A 20 -3.39 -6.25 24.50
CA ALA A 20 -4.01 -5.27 23.64
C ALA A 20 -3.72 -5.78 22.23
N ARG A 21 -4.71 -6.42 21.61
CA ARG A 21 -4.73 -6.67 20.18
C ARG A 21 -4.48 -5.30 19.60
N ALA A 22 -3.28 -5.06 19.09
CA ALA A 22 -2.93 -3.80 18.47
C ALA A 22 -4.09 -3.48 17.51
N ASP A 23 -4.85 -2.42 17.85
CA ASP A 23 -6.11 -2.13 17.17
C ASP A 23 -5.87 -2.19 15.67
N GLU A 24 -6.65 -3.03 14.99
CA GLU A 24 -6.57 -3.20 13.55
C GLU A 24 -7.07 -1.91 12.91
N VAL A 25 -6.19 -0.91 12.81
CA VAL A 25 -6.53 0.38 12.19
C VAL A 25 -6.65 0.15 10.69
N CYS A 26 -7.87 -0.20 10.29
CA CYS A 26 -8.22 -0.31 8.88
C CYS A 26 -8.59 1.05 8.33
N VAL A 27 -7.60 1.72 7.74
CA VAL A 27 -7.79 3.03 7.10
C VAL A 27 -8.76 2.92 5.93
N ARG A 28 -8.61 1.88 5.10
CA ARG A 28 -9.47 1.67 3.93
C ARG A 28 -9.43 0.22 3.45
N LYS A 29 -10.61 -0.38 3.26
CA LYS A 29 -10.72 -1.64 2.52
C LYS A 29 -10.63 -1.39 1.02
N VAL A 30 -9.75 -2.12 0.34
CA VAL A 30 -9.45 -2.00 -1.10
C VAL A 30 -9.41 -3.35 -1.77
N PHE A 31 -9.81 -3.40 -3.05
CA PHE A 31 -9.93 -4.63 -3.83
C PHE A 31 -10.66 -5.76 -3.09
N ARG A 32 -11.76 -5.38 -2.41
CA ARG A 32 -12.65 -6.22 -1.59
C ARG A 32 -12.06 -6.76 -0.29
N ASP A 33 -10.81 -7.23 -0.29
CA ASP A 33 -10.29 -8.11 0.77
C ASP A 33 -9.04 -7.59 1.49
N PHE A 34 -8.47 -6.46 1.07
CA PHE A 34 -7.25 -5.92 1.68
C PHE A 34 -7.51 -4.68 2.50
N CYS A 35 -6.91 -4.64 3.69
CA CYS A 35 -7.04 -3.53 4.61
C CYS A 35 -5.78 -2.64 4.58
N LEU A 36 -5.89 -1.43 4.03
CA LEU A 36 -4.83 -0.42 4.16
C LEU A 36 -4.66 0.01 5.62
N GLY A 37 -3.42 0.10 6.08
CA GLY A 37 -3.04 0.42 7.46
C GLY A 37 -3.10 -0.77 8.42
N GLY A 38 -3.77 -1.87 8.02
CA GLY A 38 -3.91 -3.10 8.80
C GLY A 38 -2.64 -3.95 8.84
N SER A 39 -2.67 -5.00 9.65
CA SER A 39 -1.54 -5.91 9.85
C SER A 39 -1.35 -6.87 8.68
N LEU A 40 -0.14 -6.95 8.13
CA LEU A 40 0.20 -7.95 7.12
C LEU A 40 0.11 -9.37 7.70
N ALA A 41 0.47 -9.57 8.97
CA ALA A 41 0.43 -10.88 9.59
C ALA A 41 -1.01 -11.41 9.66
N GLN A 42 -1.96 -10.56 10.07
CA GLN A 42 -3.39 -10.90 10.06
C GLN A 42 -3.89 -11.14 8.64
N GLN A 43 -3.51 -10.30 7.67
CA GLN A 43 -3.87 -10.54 6.26
C GLN A 43 -3.39 -11.91 5.77
N LEU A 44 -2.18 -12.32 6.12
CA LEU A 44 -1.59 -13.60 5.72
C LEU A 44 -2.23 -14.81 6.42
N GLN A 45 -2.81 -14.63 7.61
CA GLN A 45 -3.61 -15.66 8.28
C GLN A 45 -4.93 -15.90 7.54
N HIS A 46 -5.60 -14.82 7.10
CA HIS A 46 -6.86 -14.91 6.37
C HIS A 46 -6.66 -15.36 4.91
N GLN A 47 -5.60 -14.89 4.27
CA GLN A 47 -5.26 -15.22 2.90
C GLN A 47 -3.76 -15.51 2.80
N PRO A 48 -3.35 -16.79 2.90
CA PRO A 48 -1.94 -17.17 2.80
C PRO A 48 -1.31 -16.76 1.47
N ALA A 49 -0.03 -16.37 1.54
CA ALA A 49 0.74 -16.05 0.34
C ALA A 49 0.94 -17.30 -0.53
N GLN A 50 0.68 -17.18 -1.83
CA GLN A 50 0.93 -18.25 -2.81
C GLN A 50 2.41 -18.38 -3.19
N GLN A 51 3.23 -17.38 -2.82
CA GLN A 51 4.64 -17.27 -3.19
C GLN A 51 5.45 -16.78 -1.99
N PRO A 52 6.78 -17.05 -1.97
CA PRO A 52 7.66 -16.50 -0.94
C PRO A 52 7.54 -14.98 -0.84
N LEU A 53 7.47 -14.50 0.41
CA LEU A 53 7.46 -13.07 0.73
C LEU A 53 8.76 -12.43 0.24
N ARG A 54 8.66 -11.24 -0.35
CA ARG A 54 9.83 -10.42 -0.70
C ARG A 54 10.14 -9.49 0.47
N ARG A 55 11.37 -9.49 0.99
CA ARG A 55 11.77 -8.67 2.15
C ARG A 55 12.96 -7.78 1.82
N LYS A 56 12.94 -6.53 2.30
CA LYS A 56 14.09 -5.60 2.27
C LYS A 56 14.00 -4.66 3.49
N GLY A 57 14.81 -4.93 4.51
CA GLY A 57 14.67 -4.26 5.82
C GLY A 57 13.26 -4.47 6.37
N GLU A 58 12.63 -3.39 6.83
CA GLU A 58 11.26 -3.37 7.35
C GLU A 58 10.16 -3.53 6.28
N ARG A 59 10.52 -3.60 4.98
CA ARG A 59 9.57 -3.71 3.88
C ARG A 59 9.31 -5.18 3.54
N VAL A 60 8.03 -5.53 3.41
CA VAL A 60 7.58 -6.86 3.00
C VAL A 60 6.60 -6.73 1.84
N GLY A 61 6.76 -7.55 0.80
CA GLY A 61 5.89 -7.61 -0.37
C GLY A 61 5.32 -9.01 -0.57
N VAL A 62 4.03 -9.06 -0.91
CA VAL A 62 3.28 -10.28 -1.24
C VAL A 62 2.64 -10.11 -2.61
N ILE A 63 2.64 -11.16 -3.41
CA ILE A 63 2.02 -11.17 -4.74
C ILE A 63 0.95 -12.26 -4.75
N TYR A 64 -0.29 -11.85 -5.01
CA TYR A 64 -1.41 -12.75 -5.29
C TYR A 64 -1.67 -12.72 -6.80
N ARG A 65 -1.75 -13.89 -7.43
CA ARG A 65 -2.13 -14.01 -8.84
C ARG A 65 -3.61 -14.34 -8.92
N GLN A 66 -4.33 -13.61 -9.76
CA GLN A 66 -5.74 -13.87 -10.07
C GLN A 66 -5.91 -13.78 -11.58
N ASP A 67 -5.91 -14.93 -12.26
CA ASP A 67 -5.96 -15.05 -13.71
C ASP A 67 -4.89 -14.20 -14.42
N ARG A 68 -5.30 -13.14 -15.12
CA ARG A 68 -4.43 -12.19 -15.83
C ARG A 68 -4.05 -10.98 -14.97
N GLU A 69 -4.62 -10.84 -13.79
CA GLU A 69 -4.33 -9.76 -12.87
C GLU A 69 -3.33 -10.19 -11.79
N ARG A 70 -2.53 -9.23 -11.32
CA ARG A 70 -1.67 -9.44 -10.15
C ARG A 70 -1.98 -8.38 -9.11
N LEU A 71 -2.11 -8.83 -7.87
CA LEU A 71 -2.30 -8.01 -6.69
C LEU A 71 -1.03 -8.03 -5.86
N TYR A 72 -0.43 -6.86 -5.67
CA TYR A 72 0.77 -6.65 -4.89
C TYR A 72 0.37 -5.97 -3.58
N VAL A 73 0.64 -6.65 -2.46
CA VAL A 73 0.42 -6.10 -1.12
C VAL A 73 1.78 -5.79 -0.52
N MET A 74 2.01 -4.53 -0.19
CA MET A 74 3.25 -4.04 0.38
C MET A 74 3.01 -3.54 1.80
N ALA A 75 3.85 -3.99 2.71
CA ALA A 75 3.85 -3.62 4.11
C ALA A 75 5.20 -3.03 4.51
N TYR A 76 5.16 -2.16 5.51
CA TYR A 76 6.31 -1.54 6.14
C TYR A 76 6.08 -1.54 7.66
N LYS A 77 7.07 -1.99 8.43
CA LYS A 77 6.94 -2.25 9.88
C LYS A 77 5.69 -3.09 10.21
N GLY A 78 5.46 -4.12 9.40
CA GLY A 78 4.31 -5.03 9.54
C GLY A 78 2.94 -4.47 9.12
N ARG A 79 2.83 -3.20 8.72
CA ARG A 79 1.56 -2.56 8.34
C ARG A 79 1.44 -2.37 6.84
N ILE A 80 0.28 -2.73 6.27
CA ILE A 80 0.02 -2.62 4.83
C ILE A 80 -0.07 -1.14 4.44
N TYR A 81 0.89 -0.64 3.68
CA TYR A 81 0.91 0.76 3.25
C TYR A 81 0.49 0.94 1.80
N LYS A 82 0.60 -0.09 0.96
CA LYS A 82 0.24 -0.02 -0.46
C LYS A 82 -0.34 -1.34 -0.93
N VAL A 83 -1.47 -1.26 -1.63
CA VAL A 83 -2.03 -2.38 -2.40
C VAL A 83 -2.18 -1.94 -3.84
N LEU A 84 -1.58 -2.69 -4.76
CA LEU A 84 -1.56 -2.38 -6.18
C LEU A 84 -2.13 -3.54 -6.98
N ARG A 85 -3.01 -3.23 -7.93
CA ARG A 85 -3.47 -4.15 -8.96
C ARG A 85 -2.84 -3.78 -10.30
N SER A 86 -2.20 -4.73 -10.96
CA SER A 86 -1.74 -4.59 -12.35
C SER A 86 -2.70 -5.27 -13.31
N TYR A 87 -3.02 -4.62 -14.42
CA TYR A 87 -3.90 -5.13 -15.47
C TYR A 87 -3.09 -5.60 -16.69
N ASP A 88 -3.44 -6.78 -17.20
CA ASP A 88 -2.84 -7.40 -18.38
C ASP A 88 -3.97 -7.89 -19.34
N PRO A 89 -4.02 -7.43 -20.60
CA PRO A 89 -3.07 -6.55 -21.29
C PRO A 89 -3.12 -5.09 -20.83
N ALA A 90 -1.93 -4.49 -20.69
CA ALA A 90 -1.79 -3.07 -20.40
C ALA A 90 -2.08 -2.23 -21.66
N SER A 91 -3.23 -1.54 -21.67
CA SER A 91 -3.67 -0.73 -22.81
C SER A 91 -4.10 0.69 -22.40
N TYR A 92 -4.07 1.62 -23.35
CA TYR A 92 -4.53 2.99 -23.07
C TYR A 92 -6.03 3.05 -22.81
N SER A 93 -6.84 2.19 -23.43
CA SER A 93 -8.28 2.12 -23.17
C SER A 93 -8.52 1.68 -21.73
N THR A 94 -7.85 0.63 -21.24
CA THR A 94 -7.92 0.22 -19.83
C THR A 94 -7.54 1.36 -18.89
N TYR A 95 -6.45 2.08 -19.19
CA TYR A 95 -6.04 3.26 -18.42
C TYR A 95 -7.15 4.33 -18.38
N ARG A 96 -7.72 4.69 -19.53
CA ARG A 96 -8.77 5.72 -19.64
C ARG A 96 -10.07 5.31 -18.94
N ASP A 97 -10.47 4.05 -19.05
CA ASP A 97 -11.66 3.54 -18.39
C ASP A 97 -11.52 3.60 -16.87
N LEU A 98 -10.36 3.21 -16.35
CA LEU A 98 -10.04 3.32 -14.93
C LEU A 98 -9.99 4.78 -14.49
N GLN A 99 -9.33 5.65 -15.25
CA GLN A 99 -9.27 7.08 -14.97
C GLN A 99 -10.67 7.67 -14.83
N GLN A 100 -11.56 7.43 -15.79
CA GLN A 100 -12.94 7.91 -15.74
C GLN A 100 -13.72 7.38 -14.53
N ARG A 101 -13.56 6.09 -14.21
CA ARG A 101 -14.20 5.49 -13.02
C ARG A 101 -13.72 6.13 -11.73
N LEU A 102 -12.43 6.38 -11.62
CA LEU A 102 -11.83 7.04 -10.45
C LEU A 102 -12.27 8.50 -10.35
N THR A 103 -12.30 9.22 -11.47
CA THR A 103 -12.80 10.60 -11.50
C THR A 103 -14.26 10.70 -11.05
N ARG A 104 -15.12 9.80 -11.52
CA ARG A 104 -16.52 9.74 -11.04
C ARG A 104 -16.63 9.44 -9.55
N LYS A 105 -15.69 8.67 -9.00
CA LYS A 105 -15.74 8.19 -7.61
C LYS A 105 -15.09 9.17 -6.61
N TYR A 106 -14.01 9.82 -7.01
CA TYR A 106 -13.14 10.59 -6.11
C TYR A 106 -12.95 12.05 -6.55
N GLY A 107 -13.54 12.47 -7.67
CA GLY A 107 -13.40 13.82 -8.21
C GLY A 107 -12.16 13.99 -9.08
N THR A 108 -11.66 15.22 -9.18
CA THR A 108 -10.51 15.57 -10.02
C THR A 108 -9.22 14.93 -9.51
N SER A 109 -8.40 14.42 -10.43
CA SER A 109 -7.04 13.97 -10.13
C SER A 109 -6.01 15.09 -10.30
N GLU A 110 -4.88 14.91 -9.64
CA GLU A 110 -3.64 15.62 -9.94
C GLU A 110 -2.85 14.81 -10.98
N GLU A 111 -2.60 15.40 -12.16
CA GLU A 111 -1.73 14.79 -13.17
C GLU A 111 -0.26 14.99 -12.79
N ARG A 112 0.47 13.88 -12.57
CA ARG A 112 1.92 13.87 -12.29
C ARG A 112 2.71 13.06 -13.31
N SER A 113 2.15 12.91 -14.51
CA SER A 113 2.77 12.18 -15.62
C SER A 113 4.14 12.76 -15.99
N GLN A 114 5.11 11.89 -16.27
CA GLN A 114 6.48 12.27 -16.60
C GLN A 114 6.80 11.86 -18.04
N PHE A 115 7.11 12.84 -18.88
CA PHE A 115 7.49 12.62 -20.28
C PHE A 115 8.62 13.59 -20.67
N PRO A 116 9.51 13.19 -21.60
CA PRO A 116 10.50 14.08 -22.18
C PRO A 116 9.84 15.32 -22.78
N GLU A 117 10.47 16.49 -22.65
CA GLU A 117 9.91 17.79 -23.08
C GLU A 117 9.51 17.85 -24.56
N ARG A 118 10.21 17.08 -25.40
CA ARG A 118 9.90 16.91 -26.83
C ARG A 118 8.56 16.22 -27.10
N ILE A 119 7.95 15.59 -26.10
CA ILE A 119 6.74 14.77 -26.22
C ILE A 119 5.55 15.53 -25.65
N ARG A 120 4.85 16.26 -26.53
CA ARG A 120 3.71 17.10 -26.13
C ARG A 120 2.35 16.50 -26.47
N SER A 121 2.23 15.78 -27.59
CA SER A 121 0.94 15.23 -28.01
C SER A 121 0.58 13.95 -27.26
N ARG A 122 -0.72 13.70 -27.09
CA ARG A 122 -1.23 12.48 -26.43
C ARG A 122 -0.77 11.20 -27.14
N ALA A 123 -0.85 11.17 -28.47
CA ALA A 123 -0.41 10.03 -29.26
C ALA A 123 1.10 9.75 -29.06
N ALA A 124 1.90 10.81 -28.99
CA ALA A 124 3.33 10.69 -28.70
C ALA A 124 3.58 10.20 -27.26
N ARG A 125 2.83 10.70 -26.25
CA ARG A 125 2.89 10.22 -24.86
C ARG A 125 2.53 8.74 -24.73
N ILE A 126 1.45 8.29 -25.40
CA ILE A 126 1.07 6.87 -25.44
C ILE A 126 2.20 6.01 -26.01
N SER A 127 2.79 6.47 -27.12
CA SER A 127 3.89 5.75 -27.76
C SER A 127 5.15 5.74 -26.88
N ALA A 128 5.44 6.85 -26.20
CA ALA A 128 6.54 6.96 -25.25
C ALA A 128 6.37 6.01 -24.06
N ALA A 129 5.18 5.94 -23.46
CA ALA A 129 4.87 5.04 -22.37
C ALA A 129 5.07 3.57 -22.76
N ARG A 130 4.65 3.19 -23.98
CA ARG A 130 4.89 1.85 -24.56
C ARG A 130 6.37 1.54 -24.76
N ARG A 131 7.17 2.53 -25.19
CA ARG A 131 8.63 2.38 -25.35
C ARG A 131 9.40 2.45 -24.03
N GLY A 132 8.77 2.91 -22.95
CA GLY A 132 9.40 3.12 -21.64
C GLY A 132 10.16 4.44 -21.54
N GLU A 133 9.86 5.40 -22.41
CA GLU A 133 10.44 6.76 -22.41
C GLU A 133 9.69 7.72 -21.49
N GLY A 134 8.57 7.31 -20.92
CA GLY A 134 7.79 8.11 -19.99
C GLY A 134 6.70 7.28 -19.31
N GLU A 135 5.95 7.92 -18.43
CA GLU A 135 4.86 7.30 -17.70
C GLU A 135 3.68 8.24 -17.51
N PHE A 136 2.49 7.67 -17.59
CA PHE A 136 1.29 8.34 -17.11
C PHE A 136 1.16 8.12 -15.61
N LEU A 137 0.78 9.17 -14.88
CA LEU A 137 0.48 9.10 -13.46
C LEU A 137 -0.61 10.12 -13.10
N GLU A 138 -1.68 9.64 -12.48
CA GLU A 138 -2.79 10.43 -11.95
C GLU A 138 -3.00 10.06 -10.50
N ILE A 139 -3.20 11.08 -9.65
CA ILE A 139 -3.34 10.90 -8.20
C ILE A 139 -4.67 11.48 -7.74
N TRP A 140 -5.46 10.67 -7.02
CA TRP A 140 -6.63 11.14 -6.29
C TRP A 140 -6.35 11.11 -4.80
N SER A 141 -6.46 12.27 -4.15
CA SER A 141 -6.30 12.43 -2.70
C SER A 141 -7.62 12.94 -2.11
N PRO A 142 -8.56 12.05 -1.76
CA PRO A 142 -9.86 12.48 -1.25
C PRO A 142 -9.70 13.36 0.00
N PRO A 143 -10.42 14.49 0.11
CA PRO A 143 -10.26 15.42 1.23
C PRO A 143 -10.45 14.76 2.60
N GLY A 144 -9.56 15.09 3.54
CA GLY A 144 -9.60 14.56 4.91
C GLY A 144 -9.25 13.07 5.06
N GLN A 145 -8.85 12.39 3.98
CA GLN A 145 -8.47 10.98 4.04
C GLN A 145 -6.96 10.80 4.21
N ALA A 146 -6.56 9.86 5.07
CA ALA A 146 -5.17 9.48 5.29
C ALA A 146 -4.59 8.55 4.18
N TRP A 147 -5.30 8.42 3.06
CA TRP A 147 -4.95 7.54 1.96
C TRP A 147 -5.20 8.21 0.61
N ARG A 148 -4.55 7.69 -0.44
CA ARG A 148 -4.70 8.17 -1.82
C ARG A 148 -4.77 7.03 -2.82
N VAL A 149 -5.17 7.35 -4.04
CA VAL A 149 -5.19 6.45 -5.19
C VAL A 149 -4.23 6.94 -6.25
N GLU A 150 -3.43 6.05 -6.81
CA GLU A 150 -2.54 6.32 -7.94
C GLU A 150 -2.95 5.41 -9.10
N LEU A 151 -3.22 5.99 -10.27
CA LEU A 151 -3.35 5.26 -11.52
C LEU A 151 -2.12 5.58 -12.37
N SER A 152 -1.39 4.55 -12.78
CA SER A 152 -0.20 4.75 -13.62
C SER A 152 -0.18 3.83 -14.83
N TRP A 153 0.55 4.25 -15.86
CA TRP A 153 0.89 3.40 -16.99
C TRP A 153 2.34 3.61 -17.41
N SER A 154 3.16 2.56 -17.28
CA SER A 154 4.54 2.51 -17.73
C SER A 154 4.86 1.18 -18.41
N ARG A 155 5.96 1.12 -19.17
CA ARG A 155 6.43 -0.12 -19.82
C ARG A 155 6.72 -1.24 -18.81
N LYS A 156 7.26 -0.89 -17.64
CA LYS A 156 7.72 -1.86 -16.63
C LYS A 156 6.56 -2.54 -15.90
N LEU A 157 5.52 -1.78 -15.56
CA LEU A 157 4.44 -2.25 -14.68
C LEU A 157 3.09 -2.40 -15.40
N GLY A 158 2.99 -1.97 -16.66
CA GLY A 158 1.70 -1.93 -17.35
C GLY A 158 0.78 -0.87 -16.76
N VAL A 159 -0.53 -1.07 -16.90
CA VAL A 159 -1.53 -0.21 -16.23
C VAL A 159 -1.68 -0.71 -14.80
N THR A 160 -1.48 0.18 -13.83
CA THR A 160 -1.60 -0.17 -12.41
C THR A 160 -2.50 0.79 -11.66
N LEU A 161 -3.34 0.22 -10.79
CA LEU A 161 -4.16 0.96 -9.84
C LEU A 161 -3.65 0.65 -8.44
N ALA A 162 -3.17 1.67 -7.74
CA ALA A 162 -2.66 1.53 -6.38
C ALA A 162 -3.45 2.37 -5.38
N TYR A 163 -3.64 1.81 -4.19
CA TYR A 163 -4.13 2.51 -3.02
C TYR A 163 -3.03 2.56 -1.99
N LEU A 164 -2.80 3.73 -1.37
CA LEU A 164 -1.68 3.96 -0.46
C LEU A 164 -2.13 4.68 0.82
N VAL A 165 -1.54 4.33 1.96
CA VAL A 165 -1.60 5.14 3.20
C VAL A 165 -0.50 6.20 3.14
N ASN A 166 -0.89 7.47 3.26
CA ASN A 166 0.01 8.60 2.98
C ASN A 166 1.22 8.64 3.91
N ASP A 167 1.01 8.51 5.22
CA ASP A 167 2.10 8.61 6.19
C ASP A 167 3.03 7.41 6.18
N LEU A 168 2.49 6.19 6.05
CA LEU A 168 3.32 4.99 5.92
C LEU A 168 4.15 4.99 4.63
N ASP A 169 3.60 5.46 3.51
CA ASP A 169 4.36 5.63 2.27
C ASP A 169 5.45 6.71 2.38
N ARG A 170 5.20 7.78 3.15
CA ARG A 170 6.22 8.81 3.43
C ARG A 170 7.36 8.25 4.29
N GLN A 171 7.03 7.54 5.36
CA GLN A 171 8.00 6.93 6.28
C GLN A 171 8.89 5.91 5.57
N GLN A 172 8.31 4.97 4.81
CA GLN A 172 9.09 3.94 4.11
C GLN A 172 10.06 4.51 3.07
N LYS A 173 9.71 5.65 2.45
CA LYS A 173 10.58 6.40 1.53
C LYS A 173 11.71 7.10 2.25
N ALA A 174 11.42 7.75 3.38
CA ALA A 174 12.43 8.43 4.19
C ALA A 174 13.49 7.42 4.69
N ASP A 175 13.06 6.27 5.21
CA ASP A 175 13.99 5.21 5.64
C ASP A 175 14.82 4.67 4.47
N HIS A 176 14.32 4.68 3.23
CA HIS A 176 15.10 4.26 2.06
C HIS A 176 16.19 5.28 1.68
N GLN A 177 16.03 6.56 2.02
CA GLN A 177 17.03 7.59 1.72
C GLN A 177 18.19 7.56 2.72
N ILE A 178 18.02 6.91 3.88
CA ILE A 178 19.03 6.80 4.93
C ILE A 178 19.98 5.60 4.69
N ASP A 179 19.58 4.63 3.87
CA ASP A 179 20.39 3.43 3.52
C ASP A 179 21.56 3.74 2.53
N LEU A 180 22.22 4.91 2.62
CA LEU A 180 23.41 5.28 1.83
C LEU A 180 24.73 4.87 2.50
#